data_AF-A0AAI9R571-F1
#
_entry.id   AF-A0AAI9R571-F1
#
_cell.length_a   1.000
_cell.length_b   1.000
_cell.length_c   1.000
_cell.angle_alpha   90.00
_cell.angle_beta   90.00
_cell.angle_gamma   90.00
#
_symmetry.space_group_name_H-M   'P 1'
#
loop_
_entity.id
_entity.type
_entity.pdbx_description
1 polymer ?
#
loop_
_entity_poly.entity_id
_entity_poly.type
_entity_poly.pdbx_seq_one_letter_code
_entity_poly.pdbx_strand_id
1 'polypeptide(L)'
;LTIVDPALVQSGLQEAWLEQVIRDDSGYSWLRLEGRRPMLIHTDPLIDSDELSGFVVATGEIVQHRLRPPELHTIDQVASSIAKNGIGKITLRCSLDPDVHPTIQRRLDRELKQIEGSKGFMVDIDLERSSGTQSLYVVCKE
;
A
#
# COMPACT_ATOMS: atom_id res chain seq x y z
N LEU A 1 -1.64 6.09 4.09
CA LEU A 1 -0.44 5.56 3.39
C LEU A 1 -0.61 5.81 1.91
N THR A 2 0.42 6.37 1.26
CA THR A 2 0.38 6.71 -0.16
C THR A 2 1.61 6.14 -0.86
N ILE A 3 1.39 5.53 -2.02
CA ILE A 3 2.44 5.18 -2.98
C ILE A 3 2.50 6.29 -4.01
N VAL A 4 3.69 6.83 -4.21
CA VAL A 4 3.94 7.98 -5.09
C VAL A 4 4.66 7.51 -6.34
N ASP A 5 4.47 8.22 -7.46
CA ASP A 5 5.16 7.93 -8.71
C ASP A 5 6.68 8.09 -8.53
N PRO A 6 7.50 7.07 -8.87
CA PRO A 6 8.95 7.19 -8.78
C PRO A 6 9.55 8.33 -9.61
N ALA A 7 8.90 8.77 -10.69
CA ALA A 7 9.36 9.91 -11.48
C ALA A 7 9.37 11.22 -10.67
N LEU A 8 8.40 11.41 -9.76
CA LEU A 8 8.37 12.57 -8.87
C LEU A 8 9.61 12.60 -7.97
N VAL A 9 9.96 11.46 -7.38
CA VAL A 9 11.14 11.36 -6.51
C VAL A 9 12.44 11.47 -7.30
N GLN A 10 12.52 10.85 -8.48
CA GLN A 10 13.71 10.93 -9.34
C GLN A 10 13.98 12.34 -9.89
N SER A 11 12.93 13.16 -10.05
CA SER A 11 13.06 14.57 -10.44
C SER A 11 13.46 15.49 -9.28
N GLY A 12 13.48 14.99 -8.03
CA GLY A 12 13.80 15.80 -6.85
C GLY A 12 12.68 16.74 -6.41
N LEU A 13 11.45 16.58 -6.93
CA LEU A 13 10.30 17.45 -6.67
C LEU A 13 9.39 16.96 -5.55
N GLN A 14 9.74 15.85 -4.89
CA GLN A 14 8.88 15.22 -3.89
C GLN A 14 8.56 16.11 -2.69
N GLU A 15 9.50 16.94 -2.22
CA GLU A 15 9.26 17.85 -1.08
C GLU A 15 8.34 19.02 -1.49
N ALA A 16 8.57 19.61 -2.66
CA ALA A 16 7.71 20.68 -3.19
C ALA A 16 6.29 20.21 -3.50
N TRP A 17 6.14 18.94 -3.91
CA TRP A 17 4.83 18.31 -4.04
C TRP A 17 4.19 18.05 -2.66
N LEU A 18 4.97 17.56 -1.70
CA LEU A 18 4.51 17.23 -0.36
C LEU A 18 3.91 18.45 0.36
N GLU A 19 4.58 19.60 0.27
CA GLU A 19 4.12 20.89 0.80
C GLU A 19 2.75 21.33 0.27
N GLN A 20 2.34 20.84 -0.91
CA GLN A 20 1.08 21.19 -1.54
C GLN A 20 -0.05 20.19 -1.27
N VAL A 21 0.29 18.93 -0.97
CA VAL A 21 -0.70 17.86 -0.75
C VAL A 21 -0.90 17.51 0.72
N ILE A 22 -0.02 17.95 1.61
CA ILE A 22 -0.16 17.75 3.05
C ILE A 22 -0.93 18.91 3.67
N ARG A 23 -1.87 18.59 4.55
CA ARG A 23 -2.59 19.60 5.34
C ARG A 23 -1.67 20.18 6.41
N ASP A 24 -1.87 21.46 6.71
CA ASP A 24 -1.25 22.10 7.87
C ASP A 24 -1.52 21.24 9.12
N ASP A 25 -0.47 20.99 9.90
CA ASP A 25 -0.43 20.13 11.11
C ASP A 25 -0.53 18.59 10.91
N SER A 26 -0.58 18.08 9.67
CA SER A 26 -0.57 16.63 9.46
C SER A 26 0.84 16.04 9.65
N GLY A 27 0.94 14.95 10.42
CA GLY A 27 2.18 14.21 10.58
C GLY A 27 2.45 13.34 9.35
N TYR A 28 3.68 13.37 8.83
CA TYR A 28 4.07 12.52 7.71
C TYR A 28 5.50 12.01 7.86
N SER A 29 5.83 10.94 7.14
CA SER A 29 7.18 10.41 7.01
C SER A 29 7.33 9.59 5.73
N TRP A 30 8.47 9.74 5.06
CA TRP A 30 8.83 8.86 3.96
C TRP A 30 9.29 7.51 4.52
N LEU A 31 8.53 6.45 4.23
CA LEU A 31 8.93 5.08 4.56
C LEU A 31 9.97 4.54 3.58
N ARG A 32 9.91 4.99 2.33
CA ARG A 32 10.82 4.58 1.26
C ARG A 32 10.85 5.67 0.20
N LEU A 33 12.04 6.16 -0.14
CA LEU A 33 12.25 7.09 -1.27
C LEU A 33 12.86 6.38 -2.49
N GLU A 34 13.62 5.31 -2.25
CA GLU A 34 14.35 4.61 -3.31
C GLU A 34 13.52 3.49 -3.96
N GLY A 35 13.91 3.13 -5.18
CA GLY A 35 13.32 2.02 -5.94
C GLY A 35 12.06 2.40 -6.72
N ARG A 36 11.19 1.41 -6.96
CA ARG A 36 10.04 1.53 -7.87
C ARG A 36 8.72 1.95 -7.20
N ARG A 37 8.69 2.01 -5.86
CA ARG A 37 7.50 2.33 -5.07
C ARG A 37 7.89 3.20 -3.88
N PRO A 38 8.12 4.51 -4.11
CA PRO A 38 8.20 5.45 -3.01
C PRO A 38 6.92 5.42 -2.18
N MET A 39 7.06 5.44 -0.86
CA MET A 39 5.95 5.31 0.08
C MET A 39 6.01 6.39 1.15
N LEU A 40 4.90 7.09 1.30
CA LEU A 40 4.66 8.13 2.29
C LEU A 40 3.62 7.63 3.30
N ILE A 41 3.94 7.64 4.59
CA ILE A 41 2.94 7.51 5.65
C ILE A 41 2.54 8.91 6.13
N HIS A 42 1.26 9.09 6.37
CA HIS A 42 0.67 10.35 6.85
C HIS A 42 -0.52 10.06 7.75
N THR A 43 -0.86 11.02 8.62
CA THR A 43 -1.97 10.89 9.58
C THR A 43 -3.31 11.28 9.00
N ASP A 44 -3.34 12.18 8.02
CA ASP A 44 -4.57 12.74 7.45
C ASP A 44 -4.62 12.56 5.94
N PRO A 45 -5.83 12.48 5.33
CA PRO A 45 -5.96 12.42 3.89
C PRO A 45 -5.25 13.59 3.19
N LEU A 46 -4.55 13.27 2.11
CA LEU A 46 -3.95 14.27 1.23
C LEU A 46 -5.02 15.26 0.75
N ILE A 47 -4.60 16.50 0.54
CA ILE A 47 -5.43 17.53 -0.11
C ILE A 47 -5.72 17.08 -1.53
N ASP A 48 -7.01 17.05 -1.87
CA ASP A 48 -7.45 16.66 -3.21
C ASP A 48 -7.15 17.79 -4.19
N SER A 49 -6.36 17.48 -5.22
CA SER A 49 -5.92 18.40 -6.26
C SER A 49 -5.78 17.64 -7.56
N ASP A 50 -6.58 18.02 -8.57
CA ASP A 50 -6.60 17.34 -9.87
C ASP A 50 -5.21 17.33 -10.53
N GLU A 51 -4.41 18.38 -10.36
CA GLU A 51 -3.07 18.47 -10.94
C GLU A 51 -2.04 17.59 -10.21
N LEU A 52 -2.13 17.52 -8.88
CA LEU A 52 -1.12 16.84 -8.04
C LEU A 52 -1.46 15.36 -7.81
N SER A 53 -2.73 14.98 -7.98
CA SER A 53 -3.21 13.61 -7.88
C SER A 53 -2.58 12.69 -8.93
N GLY A 54 -2.09 13.24 -10.06
CA GLY A 54 -1.39 12.50 -11.10
C GLY A 54 -0.11 11.80 -10.63
N PHE A 55 0.49 12.25 -9.52
CA PHE A 55 1.66 11.60 -8.92
C PHE A 55 1.31 10.55 -7.86
N VAL A 56 0.02 10.40 -7.51
CA VAL A 56 -0.46 9.41 -6.56
C VAL A 56 -0.79 8.11 -7.28
N VAL A 57 -0.02 7.06 -7.02
CA VAL A 57 -0.22 5.75 -7.66
C VAL A 57 -1.27 4.93 -6.90
N ALA A 58 -1.31 5.06 -5.58
CA ALA A 58 -2.34 4.49 -4.71
C ALA A 58 -2.33 5.22 -3.36
N THR A 59 -3.49 5.46 -2.76
CA THR A 59 -3.61 6.07 -1.44
C THR A 59 -4.71 5.36 -0.66
N GLY A 60 -4.50 5.14 0.64
CA GLY A 60 -5.48 4.46 1.47
C GLY A 60 -5.15 4.45 2.96
N GLU A 61 -6.17 4.13 3.76
CA GLU A 61 -6.07 3.96 5.20
C GLU A 61 -5.53 2.56 5.53
N ILE A 62 -4.57 2.47 6.44
CA ILE A 62 -4.04 1.17 6.90
C ILE A 62 -5.08 0.51 7.81
N VAL A 63 -5.70 -0.58 7.33
CA VAL A 63 -6.75 -1.30 8.07
C VAL A 63 -6.26 -2.62 8.68
N GLN A 64 -5.11 -3.13 8.23
CA GLN A 64 -4.57 -4.38 8.74
C GLN A 64 -3.05 -4.47 8.59
N HIS A 65 -2.42 -5.07 9.61
CA HIS A 65 -1.00 -5.43 9.63
C HIS A 65 -0.84 -6.95 9.59
N ARG A 66 0.19 -7.44 8.91
CA ARG A 66 0.54 -8.86 8.81
C ARG A 66 2.05 -9.04 8.89
N LEU A 67 2.50 -10.03 9.66
CA LEU A 67 3.92 -10.36 9.80
C LEU A 67 4.44 -11.31 8.70
N ARG A 68 3.55 -11.84 7.85
CA ARG A 68 3.87 -12.76 6.77
C ARG A 68 3.16 -12.37 5.48
N PRO A 69 3.78 -12.64 4.32
CA PRO A 69 3.14 -12.46 3.03
C PRO A 69 1.91 -13.36 2.88
N PRO A 70 1.01 -13.07 1.93
CA PRO A 70 0.00 -14.03 1.51
C PRO A 70 0.68 -15.25 0.89
N GLU A 71 0.24 -16.45 1.30
CA GLU A 71 0.76 -17.72 0.79
C GLU A 71 -0.39 -18.57 0.25
N LEU A 72 -0.12 -19.44 -0.74
CA LEU A 72 -1.16 -20.21 -1.42
C LEU A 72 -2.04 -21.05 -0.49
N HIS A 73 -1.45 -21.60 0.58
CA HIS A 73 -2.16 -22.43 1.54
C HIS A 73 -2.88 -21.64 2.65
N THR A 74 -2.66 -20.32 2.75
CA THR A 74 -3.35 -19.44 3.70
C THR A 74 -4.26 -18.41 3.01
N ILE A 75 -4.42 -18.52 1.69
CA ILE A 75 -5.06 -17.48 0.87
C ILE A 75 -6.53 -17.23 1.24
N ASP A 76 -7.26 -18.28 1.61
CA ASP A 76 -8.67 -18.17 2.01
C ASP A 76 -8.80 -17.39 3.33
N GLN A 77 -7.85 -17.59 4.25
CA GLN A 77 -7.79 -16.83 5.51
C GLN A 77 -7.39 -15.37 5.26
N VAL A 78 -6.47 -15.13 4.33
CA VAL A 78 -6.09 -13.78 3.89
C VAL A 78 -7.30 -13.06 3.31
N ALA A 79 -8.02 -13.68 2.36
CA ALA A 79 -9.21 -13.13 1.73
C ALA A 79 -10.32 -12.84 2.75
N SER A 80 -10.62 -13.79 3.64
CA SER A 80 -11.62 -13.59 4.69
C SER A 80 -11.27 -12.41 5.62
N SER A 81 -10.00 -12.25 5.97
CA SER A 81 -9.56 -11.12 6.79
C SER A 81 -9.66 -9.78 6.06
N ILE A 82 -9.34 -9.74 4.77
CA ILE A 82 -9.45 -8.53 3.93
C ILE A 82 -10.92 -8.14 3.77
N ALA A 83 -11.79 -9.13 3.50
CA ALA A 83 -13.23 -8.93 3.37
C ALA A 83 -13.86 -8.32 4.62
N LYS A 84 -13.43 -8.74 5.82
CA LYS A 84 -13.90 -8.19 7.10
C LYS A 84 -13.60 -6.70 7.25
N ASN A 85 -12.57 -6.19 6.56
CA ASN A 85 -12.24 -4.76 6.51
C ASN A 85 -13.04 -4.01 5.42
N GLY A 86 -14.02 -4.67 4.78
CA GLY A 86 -14.85 -4.08 3.73
C GLY A 86 -14.11 -3.85 2.42
N ILE A 87 -13.12 -4.68 2.11
CA ILE A 87 -12.38 -4.65 0.83
C ILE A 87 -12.87 -5.80 -0.05
N GLY A 88 -13.44 -5.46 -1.21
CA GLY A 88 -13.94 -6.41 -2.22
C GLY A 88 -12.95 -6.70 -3.35
N LYS A 89 -11.87 -5.93 -3.45
CA LYS A 89 -10.80 -6.15 -4.42
C LYS A 89 -9.47 -5.68 -3.86
N ILE A 90 -8.43 -6.50 -3.96
CA ILE A 90 -7.09 -6.15 -3.46
C ILE A 90 -6.03 -6.24 -4.55
N THR A 91 -5.14 -5.25 -4.62
CA THR A 91 -3.96 -5.28 -5.50
C THR A 91 -2.71 -5.58 -4.69
N LEU A 92 -1.98 -6.64 -5.04
CA LEU A 92 -0.71 -6.98 -4.38
C LEU A 92 0.44 -6.14 -4.96
N ARG A 93 0.90 -5.17 -4.17
CA ARG A 93 2.05 -4.30 -4.46
C ARG A 93 3.26 -4.62 -3.56
N CYS A 94 3.24 -5.77 -2.90
CA CYS A 94 4.33 -6.25 -2.07
C CYS A 94 5.38 -7.05 -2.84
N SER A 95 6.58 -7.15 -2.29
CA SER A 95 7.66 -8.00 -2.77
C SER A 95 7.32 -9.48 -2.56
N LEU A 96 6.90 -10.17 -3.63
CA LEU A 96 6.62 -11.61 -3.66
C LEU A 96 7.45 -12.25 -4.78
N ASP A 97 7.64 -13.56 -4.69
CA ASP A 97 8.24 -14.35 -5.77
C ASP A 97 7.42 -14.16 -7.07
N PRO A 98 8.05 -13.71 -8.18
CA PRO A 98 7.39 -13.48 -9.46
C PRO A 98 6.63 -14.70 -10.01
N ASP A 99 7.08 -15.92 -9.69
CA ASP A 99 6.46 -17.15 -10.20
C ASP A 99 5.13 -17.44 -9.50
N VAL A 100 4.99 -17.06 -8.22
CA VAL A 100 3.78 -17.29 -7.43
C VAL A 100 2.83 -16.09 -7.42
N HIS A 101 3.34 -14.87 -7.59
CA HIS A 101 2.56 -13.63 -7.50
C HIS A 101 1.28 -13.65 -8.35
N PRO A 102 1.30 -14.00 -9.66
CA PRO A 102 0.09 -14.01 -10.50
C PRO A 102 -0.97 -15.00 -10.00
N THR A 103 -0.53 -16.13 -9.42
CA THR A 103 -1.42 -17.17 -8.91
C THR A 103 -2.10 -16.72 -7.62
N ILE A 104 -1.36 -16.07 -6.72
CA ILE A 104 -1.89 -15.50 -5.48
C ILE A 104 -2.89 -14.40 -5.81
N GLN A 105 -2.54 -13.45 -6.69
CA GLN A 105 -3.44 -12.38 -7.12
C GLN A 105 -4.75 -12.94 -7.68
N ARG A 106 -4.68 -13.91 -8.61
CA ARG A 106 -5.86 -14.53 -9.21
C ARG A 106 -6.77 -15.22 -8.17
N ARG A 107 -6.18 -15.90 -7.18
CA ARG A 107 -6.96 -16.56 -6.13
C ARG A 107 -7.64 -15.55 -5.22
N LEU A 108 -6.94 -14.49 -4.79
CA LEU A 108 -7.56 -13.41 -4.01
C LEU A 108 -8.71 -12.75 -4.79
N ASP A 109 -8.52 -12.45 -6.07
CA ASP A 109 -9.56 -11.89 -6.93
C ASP A 109 -10.79 -12.79 -7.01
N ARG A 110 -10.59 -14.12 -7.03
CA ARG A 110 -11.69 -15.08 -7.04
C ARG A 110 -12.44 -15.12 -5.71
N GLU A 111 -11.72 -15.22 -4.59
CA GLU A 111 -12.32 -15.31 -3.25
C GLU A 111 -13.07 -14.01 -2.88
N LEU A 112 -12.57 -12.85 -3.31
CA LEU A 112 -13.18 -11.56 -3.02
C LEU A 112 -14.27 -11.16 -4.02
N LYS A 113 -14.43 -11.86 -5.15
CA LYS A 113 -15.32 -11.45 -6.26
C LYS A 113 -16.78 -11.20 -5.86
N GLN A 114 -17.29 -11.94 -4.88
CA GLN A 114 -18.68 -11.85 -4.41
C GLN A 114 -18.85 -10.92 -3.19
N ILE A 115 -17.76 -10.27 -2.77
CA ILE A 115 -17.72 -9.44 -1.58
C ILE A 115 -17.85 -7.99 -2.06
N GLU A 116 -18.96 -7.36 -1.69
CA GLU A 116 -19.13 -5.92 -1.90
C GLU A 116 -18.18 -5.16 -0.96
N GLY A 117 -17.40 -4.24 -1.50
CA GLY A 117 -16.44 -3.48 -0.72
C GLY A 117 -15.56 -2.56 -1.55
N SER A 118 -14.79 -1.73 -0.86
CA SER A 118 -13.80 -0.83 -1.47
C SER A 118 -12.69 -1.61 -2.17
N LYS A 119 -11.94 -0.91 -3.01
CA LYS A 119 -10.64 -1.37 -3.45
C LYS A 119 -9.65 -1.26 -2.30
N GLY A 120 -8.57 -2.02 -2.39
CA GLY A 120 -7.47 -1.94 -1.47
C GLY A 120 -6.18 -2.39 -2.13
N PHE A 121 -5.08 -2.17 -1.43
CA PHE A 121 -3.77 -2.63 -1.86
C PHE A 121 -2.96 -3.14 -0.67
N MET A 122 -2.05 -4.08 -0.95
CA MET A 122 -1.11 -4.59 0.03
C MET A 122 0.31 -4.19 -0.34
N VAL A 123 1.08 -3.68 0.61
CA VAL A 123 2.52 -3.37 0.44
C VAL A 123 3.34 -3.98 1.56
N ASP A 124 4.62 -4.22 1.29
CA ASP A 124 5.65 -4.53 2.27
C ASP A 124 6.38 -3.25 2.69
N ILE A 125 6.58 -3.09 4.00
CA ILE A 125 7.37 -2.03 4.62
C ILE A 125 8.51 -2.72 5.37
N ASP A 126 9.74 -2.28 5.12
CA ASP A 126 10.90 -2.80 5.84
C ASP A 126 11.06 -2.03 7.16
N LEU A 127 11.06 -2.77 8.26
CA LEU A 127 11.29 -2.21 9.60
C LEU A 127 12.69 -2.59 10.06
N GLU A 128 13.50 -1.58 10.37
CA GLU A 128 14.76 -1.80 11.07
C GLU A 128 14.48 -2.09 12.55
N ARG A 129 14.93 -3.26 13.01
CA ARG A 129 14.92 -3.64 14.43
C ARG A 129 16.34 -3.97 14.87
N SER A 130 16.58 -3.95 16.18
CA SER A 130 17.86 -4.37 16.76
C SER A 130 18.26 -5.82 16.40
N SER A 131 17.28 -6.65 16.04
CA SER A 131 17.45 -8.03 15.59
C SER A 131 17.63 -8.18 14.06
N GLY A 132 17.68 -7.07 13.31
CA GLY A 132 17.74 -7.05 11.84
C GLY A 132 16.50 -6.46 11.18
N THR A 133 16.53 -6.39 9.84
CA THR A 133 15.42 -5.90 9.02
C THR A 133 14.31 -6.94 8.96
N GLN A 134 13.08 -6.51 9.25
CA GLN A 134 11.89 -7.35 9.14
C GLN A 134 10.83 -6.68 8.27
N SER A 135 10.36 -7.37 7.23
CA SER A 135 9.28 -6.87 6.40
C SER A 135 7.93 -7.05 7.08
N LEU A 136 7.17 -5.96 7.18
CA LEU A 136 5.79 -5.91 7.62
C LEU A 136 4.89 -5.72 6.40
N TYR A 137 3.83 -6.51 6.30
CA TYR A 137 2.86 -6.38 5.22
C TYR A 137 1.64 -5.62 5.73
N VAL A 138 1.25 -4.56 5.04
CA VAL A 138 0.10 -3.74 5.41
C VAL A 138 -0.95 -3.77 4.31
N VAL A 139 -2.21 -3.87 4.72
CA VAL A 139 -3.37 -3.74 3.83
C VAL A 139 -3.95 -2.35 4.01
N CYS A 140 -4.08 -1.65 2.89
CA CYS A 140 -4.69 -0.34 2.83
C CYS A 140 -6.04 -0.43 2.13
N LYS A 141 -7.05 0.25 2.68
CA LYS A 141 -8.35 0.45 2.06
C LYS A 141 -8.36 1.81 1.35
N GLU A 142 -8.71 1.80 0.06
CA GLU A 142 -8.85 3.01 -0.76
C GLU A 142 -10.20 3.70 -0.49
#